data_AF-A0A7K9I1A0-F1
#
_entry.id   AF-A0A7K9I1A0-F1
#
_cell.length_a   1.000
_cell.length_b   1.000
_cell.length_c   1.000
_cell.angle_alpha   90.00
_cell.angle_beta   90.00
_cell.angle_gamma   90.00
#
_symmetry.space_group_name_H-M   'P 1'
#
loop_
_entity.id
_entity.type
_entity.pdbx_description
1 polymer ?
#
loop_
_entity_poly.entity_id
_entity_poly.type
_entity_poly.pdbx_seq_one_letter_code
_entity_poly.pdbx_strand_id
1 'polypeptide(L)'
;FLFRCNLAPVMEFAADVGTKSDFITMNPSVVQRAFGGFRNESDREKFVRRLSMLNDSVLWIPAFMVKGGEKHVEWVNALILKNKLKVRTAYPSLRLIHAVRGYWLTNKVHIKRPSTGLLMYTLATRFCDEIHLYGFWPFPKDLRGKAVKYHYYDGLKYRYFSNSSPHRMPLEFRTLYVLHNRGALKLTTGKC
;
A
#
# COMPACT_ATOMS: atom_id res chain seq x y z
N PHE A 1 -11.71 8.53 -7.34
CA PHE A 1 -11.40 7.97 -5.99
C PHE A 1 -9.95 7.48 -6.01
N LEU A 2 -9.15 7.76 -4.98
CA LEU A 2 -7.70 7.51 -4.97
C LEU A 2 -7.29 6.59 -3.82
N PHE A 3 -6.76 5.42 -4.19
CA PHE A 3 -6.19 4.43 -3.27
C PHE A 3 -4.70 4.65 -3.08
N ARG A 4 -4.24 4.69 -1.82
CA ARG A 4 -2.81 4.75 -1.45
C ARG A 4 -2.41 3.58 -0.57
N CYS A 5 -1.12 3.25 -0.61
CA CYS A 5 -0.57 2.13 0.14
C CYS A 5 0.30 2.57 1.33
N ASN A 6 0.09 1.92 2.48
CA ASN A 6 0.96 1.91 3.66
C ASN A 6 1.35 3.29 4.24
N LEU A 7 0.39 4.23 4.32
CA LEU A 7 0.60 5.60 4.83
C LEU A 7 1.81 6.32 4.21
N ALA A 8 2.09 6.09 2.92
CA ALA A 8 3.18 6.74 2.23
C ALA A 8 3.06 8.28 2.28
N PRO A 9 4.17 9.03 2.48
CA PRO A 9 4.16 10.50 2.51
C PRO A 9 3.74 11.09 1.17
N VAL A 10 3.04 12.23 1.21
CA VAL A 10 2.53 12.90 0.00
C VAL A 10 2.97 14.37 -0.11
N MET A 11 3.14 15.08 1.01
CA MET A 11 3.36 16.53 1.00
C MET A 11 4.66 16.91 0.29
N GLU A 12 5.74 16.21 0.61
CA GLU A 12 7.07 16.45 0.04
C GLU A 12 7.19 15.98 -1.42
N PHE A 13 6.22 15.19 -1.89
CA PHE A 13 6.22 14.54 -3.22
C PHE A 13 4.97 14.92 -4.04
N ALA A 14 4.27 15.99 -3.65
CA ALA A 14 2.95 16.32 -4.18
C ALA A 14 2.93 16.52 -5.70
N ALA A 15 4.02 17.02 -6.28
CA ALA A 15 4.17 17.18 -7.73
C ALA A 15 4.17 15.84 -8.49
N ASP A 16 4.67 14.76 -7.87
CA ASP A 16 4.80 13.45 -8.51
C ASP A 16 3.62 12.53 -8.17
N VAL A 17 3.11 12.59 -6.94
CA VAL A 17 2.12 11.62 -6.43
C VAL A 17 0.77 12.24 -6.09
N GLY A 18 0.62 13.56 -6.22
CA GLY A 18 -0.57 14.31 -5.80
C GLY A 18 -0.79 14.34 -4.28
N THR A 19 -1.74 15.16 -3.83
CA THR A 19 -2.07 15.33 -2.40
C THR A 19 -3.31 14.57 -1.97
N LYS A 20 -4.24 14.29 -2.90
CA LYS A 20 -5.52 13.63 -2.62
C LYS A 20 -5.32 12.20 -2.12
N SER A 21 -6.08 11.80 -1.11
CA SER A 21 -6.21 10.42 -0.65
C SER A 21 -7.67 10.21 -0.26
N ASP A 22 -8.33 9.17 -0.77
CA ASP A 22 -9.70 8.82 -0.35
C ASP A 22 -9.70 7.52 0.47
N PHE A 23 -8.79 6.61 0.13
CA PHE A 23 -8.60 5.34 0.80
C PHE A 23 -7.10 5.07 0.94
N ILE A 24 -6.63 4.80 2.15
CA ILE A 24 -5.22 4.53 2.40
C ILE A 24 -5.07 3.33 3.30
N THR A 25 -4.16 2.42 2.94
CA THR A 25 -3.85 1.28 3.78
C THR A 25 -2.76 1.62 4.80
N MET A 26 -2.74 0.91 5.91
CA MET A 26 -1.66 0.95 6.89
C MET A 26 -1.39 -0.46 7.42
N ASN A 27 -0.40 -1.15 6.85
CA ASN A 27 0.10 -2.37 7.47
C ASN A 27 0.64 -2.06 8.88
N PRO A 28 0.36 -2.89 9.92
CA PRO A 28 0.88 -2.67 11.28
C PRO A 28 2.40 -2.44 11.36
N SER A 29 3.18 -3.08 10.48
CA SER A 29 4.65 -2.89 10.40
C SER A 29 5.08 -1.46 10.07
N VAL A 30 4.19 -0.62 9.51
CA VAL A 30 4.44 0.81 9.29
C VAL A 30 4.72 1.52 10.60
N VAL A 31 4.05 1.15 11.69
CA VAL A 31 4.25 1.75 13.03
C VAL A 31 5.71 1.59 13.46
N GLN A 32 6.24 0.37 13.37
CA GLN A 32 7.64 0.10 13.74
C GLN A 32 8.63 0.76 12.77
N ARG A 33 8.36 0.67 11.47
CA ARG A 33 9.31 1.06 10.41
C ARG A 33 9.40 2.57 10.21
N ALA A 34 8.28 3.28 10.24
CA ALA A 34 8.20 4.69 9.90
C ALA A 34 8.01 5.61 11.11
N PHE A 35 7.58 5.06 12.26
CA PHE A 35 7.25 5.82 13.46
C PHE A 35 7.89 5.21 14.72
N GLY A 36 9.03 4.53 14.57
CA GLY A 36 9.86 4.05 15.68
C GLY A 36 9.17 3.09 16.67
N GLY A 37 7.99 2.55 16.33
CA GLY A 37 7.18 1.77 17.27
C GLY A 37 6.53 2.62 18.38
N PHE A 38 6.36 3.93 18.16
CA PHE A 38 5.83 4.89 19.14
C PHE A 38 6.62 4.95 20.45
N ARG A 39 7.93 4.64 20.39
CA ARG A 39 8.85 4.70 21.54
C ARG A 39 9.01 6.12 22.07
N ASN A 40 9.00 7.11 21.18
CA ASN A 40 9.24 8.51 21.51
C ASN A 40 8.00 9.35 21.16
N GLU A 41 7.81 10.47 21.86
CA GLU A 41 6.63 11.34 21.65
C GLU A 41 6.63 11.98 20.25
N SER A 42 7.80 12.39 19.75
CA SER A 42 7.93 12.99 18.41
C SER A 42 7.47 12.05 17.29
N ASP A 43 7.62 10.74 17.44
CA ASP A 43 7.12 9.77 16.46
C ASP A 43 5.59 9.64 16.52
N ARG A 44 5.00 9.75 17.71
CA ARG A 44 3.55 9.78 17.90
C ARG A 44 2.95 11.05 17.30
N GLU A 45 3.57 12.20 17.53
CA GLU A 45 3.18 13.48 16.94
C GLU A 45 3.24 13.44 15.42
N LYS A 46 4.34 12.91 14.85
CA LYS A 46 4.47 12.70 13.39
C LYS A 46 3.37 11.79 12.85
N PHE A 47 3.03 10.73 13.58
CA PHE A 47 1.95 9.82 13.20
C PHE A 47 0.58 10.48 13.24
N VAL A 48 0.26 11.20 14.33
CA VAL A 48 -0.98 11.96 14.48
C VAL A 48 -1.11 12.99 13.37
N ARG A 49 -0.03 13.74 13.07
CA ARG A 49 0.01 14.69 11.95
C ARG A 49 -0.19 13.99 10.60
N ARG A 50 0.37 12.78 10.41
CA ARG A 50 0.14 12.00 9.18
C ARG A 50 -1.33 11.64 9.02
N LEU A 51 -1.98 11.20 10.09
CA LEU A 51 -3.38 10.81 10.06
C LEU A 51 -4.34 12.00 10.01
N SER A 52 -4.01 13.14 10.62
CA SER A 52 -4.87 14.33 10.60
C SER A 52 -5.06 14.88 9.19
N MET A 53 -4.06 14.73 8.32
CA MET A 53 -4.16 15.13 6.90
C MET A 53 -5.10 14.24 6.08
N LEU A 54 -5.50 13.07 6.60
CA LEU A 54 -6.40 12.16 5.88
C LEU A 54 -7.87 12.61 5.96
N ASN A 55 -8.24 13.46 6.93
CA ASN A 55 -9.62 13.89 7.15
C ASN A 55 -10.59 12.69 7.10
N ASP A 56 -11.67 12.78 6.31
CA ASP A 56 -12.71 11.75 6.19
C ASP A 56 -12.33 10.56 5.27
N SER A 57 -11.04 10.39 4.96
CA SER A 57 -10.55 9.22 4.20
C SER A 57 -10.76 7.92 4.97
N VAL A 58 -10.77 6.81 4.24
CA VAL A 58 -10.73 5.48 4.83
C VAL A 58 -9.29 5.09 5.17
N LEU A 59 -9.03 4.77 6.43
CA LEU A 59 -7.79 4.14 6.89
C LEU A 59 -8.01 2.64 7.05
N TRP A 60 -7.52 1.88 6.08
CA TRP A 60 -7.69 0.44 6.03
C TRP A 60 -6.51 -0.27 6.69
N ILE A 61 -6.75 -0.93 7.83
CA ILE A 61 -5.72 -1.50 8.69
C ILE A 61 -5.89 -3.03 8.72
N PRO A 62 -5.05 -3.80 8.01
CA PRO A 62 -5.09 -5.25 8.05
C PRO A 62 -4.47 -5.81 9.34
N ALA A 63 -5.20 -5.66 10.44
CA ALA A 63 -4.76 -5.94 11.80
C ALA A 63 -4.29 -7.39 11.99
N PHE A 64 -4.95 -8.33 11.31
CA PHE A 64 -4.76 -9.77 11.53
C PHE A 64 -3.74 -10.41 10.57
N MET A 65 -3.11 -9.63 9.68
CA MET A 65 -2.24 -10.19 8.63
C MET A 65 -0.85 -10.61 9.12
N VAL A 66 -0.40 -10.10 10.25
CA VAL A 66 0.94 -10.34 10.79
C VAL A 66 0.80 -10.63 12.27
N LYS A 67 1.41 -11.72 12.73
CA LYS A 67 1.45 -12.09 14.16
C LYS A 67 2.03 -10.94 14.98
N GLY A 68 1.33 -10.52 16.04
CA GLY A 68 1.73 -9.40 16.89
C GLY A 68 1.35 -8.02 16.33
N GLY A 69 0.62 -7.97 15.21
CA GLY A 69 0.09 -6.73 14.64
C GLY A 69 -1.01 -6.10 15.50
N GLU A 70 -1.68 -6.90 16.35
CA GLU A 70 -2.83 -6.47 17.16
C GLU A 70 -2.46 -5.31 18.08
N LYS A 71 -1.34 -5.42 18.80
CA LYS A 71 -0.86 -4.38 19.73
C LYS A 71 -0.57 -3.05 19.03
N HIS A 72 0.00 -3.10 17.83
CA HIS A 72 0.23 -1.89 17.04
C HIS A 72 -1.09 -1.25 16.62
N VAL A 73 -2.10 -2.06 16.28
CA VAL A 73 -3.43 -1.56 15.89
C VAL A 73 -4.13 -0.92 17.09
N GLU A 74 -4.06 -1.53 18.28
CA GLU A 74 -4.59 -0.95 19.51
C GLU A 74 -4.00 0.43 19.81
N TRP A 75 -2.67 0.58 19.69
CA TRP A 75 -2.02 1.89 19.87
C TRP A 75 -2.46 2.92 18.84
N VAL A 76 -2.60 2.51 17.57
CA VAL A 76 -3.10 3.41 16.53
C VAL A 76 -4.52 3.87 16.84
N ASN A 77 -5.39 2.96 17.27
CA ASN A 77 -6.77 3.29 17.64
C ASN A 77 -6.81 4.24 18.84
N ALA A 78 -5.98 3.99 19.86
CA ALA A 78 -5.86 4.87 21.02
C ALA A 78 -5.43 6.29 20.62
N LEU A 79 -4.47 6.43 19.71
CA LEU A 79 -4.03 7.74 19.20
C LEU A 79 -5.13 8.43 18.38
N ILE A 80 -5.87 7.70 17.55
CA ILE A 80 -7.00 8.25 16.78
C ILE A 80 -8.07 8.81 17.72
N LEU A 81 -8.47 8.04 18.74
CA LEU A 81 -9.48 8.43 19.71
C LEU A 81 -9.01 9.61 20.57
N LYS A 82 -7.79 9.53 21.13
CA LYS A 82 -7.20 10.59 21.98
C LYS A 82 -7.18 11.94 21.27
N ASN A 83 -6.85 11.94 19.97
CA ASN A 83 -6.71 13.16 19.18
C ASN A 83 -7.97 13.53 18.37
N LYS A 84 -9.08 12.79 18.55
CA LYS A 84 -10.37 13.01 17.85
C LYS A 84 -10.20 13.12 16.33
N LEU A 85 -9.36 12.26 15.75
CA LEU A 85 -9.07 12.29 14.31
C LEU A 85 -10.29 11.81 13.52
N LYS A 86 -10.64 12.51 12.44
CA LYS A 86 -11.84 12.24 11.61
C LYS A 86 -11.71 11.06 10.64
N VAL A 87 -10.64 10.29 10.74
CA VAL A 87 -10.36 9.19 9.81
C VAL A 87 -11.30 8.02 10.04
N ARG A 88 -11.81 7.43 8.95
CA ARG A 88 -12.72 6.27 9.02
C ARG A 88 -11.90 4.99 9.00
N THR A 89 -11.80 4.30 10.14
CA THR A 89 -11.04 3.06 10.21
C THR A 89 -11.80 1.87 9.62
N ALA A 90 -11.10 1.00 8.89
CA ALA A 90 -11.65 -0.24 8.34
C ALA A 90 -10.69 -1.40 8.58
N TYR A 91 -11.19 -2.52 9.11
CA TYR A 91 -10.39 -3.68 9.48
C TYR A 91 -10.84 -4.89 8.65
N PRO A 92 -10.11 -5.27 7.59
CA PRO A 92 -10.46 -6.41 6.76
C PRO A 92 -10.32 -7.74 7.53
N SER A 93 -11.21 -8.67 7.22
CA SER A 93 -11.04 -10.05 7.68
C SER A 93 -9.96 -10.78 6.87
N LEU A 94 -9.36 -11.82 7.47
CA LEU A 94 -8.41 -12.70 6.77
C LEU A 94 -9.03 -13.41 5.56
N ARG A 95 -10.35 -13.65 5.60
CA ARG A 95 -11.09 -14.27 4.50
C ARG A 95 -10.98 -13.47 3.21
N LEU A 96 -10.99 -12.14 3.28
CA LEU A 96 -10.83 -11.27 2.11
C LEU A 96 -9.50 -11.51 1.40
N ILE A 97 -8.41 -11.60 2.16
CA ILE A 97 -7.07 -11.80 1.59
C ILE A 97 -6.94 -13.21 1.01
N HIS A 98 -7.52 -14.22 1.66
CA HIS A 98 -7.57 -15.58 1.12
C HIS A 98 -8.37 -15.65 -0.19
N ALA A 99 -9.50 -14.96 -0.27
CA ALA A 99 -10.31 -14.88 -1.49
C ALA A 99 -9.52 -14.21 -2.63
N VAL A 100 -8.87 -13.08 -2.37
CA VAL A 100 -8.03 -12.40 -3.37
C VAL A 100 -6.88 -13.28 -3.82
N ARG A 101 -6.17 -13.94 -2.88
CA ARG A 101 -5.13 -14.90 -3.22
C ARG A 101 -5.68 -16.06 -4.07
N GLY A 102 -6.82 -16.62 -3.71
CA GLY A 102 -7.47 -17.72 -4.43
C GLY A 102 -7.84 -17.34 -5.86
N TYR A 103 -8.35 -16.12 -6.08
CA TYR A 103 -8.62 -15.58 -7.40
C TYR A 103 -7.36 -15.57 -8.28
N TRP A 104 -6.26 -15.02 -7.79
CA TRP A 104 -5.01 -14.94 -8.55
C TRP A 104 -4.42 -16.32 -8.84
N LEU A 105 -4.48 -17.24 -7.88
CA LEU A 105 -4.03 -18.63 -8.09
C LEU A 105 -4.83 -19.35 -9.17
N THR A 106 -6.16 -19.19 -9.17
CA THR A 106 -7.04 -19.77 -10.19
C THR A 106 -6.73 -19.21 -11.59
N ASN A 107 -6.30 -17.95 -11.65
CA ASN A 107 -5.86 -17.29 -12.87
C ASN A 107 -4.37 -17.53 -13.20
N LYS A 108 -3.77 -18.62 -12.69
CA LYS A 108 -2.38 -19.05 -12.95
C LYS A 108 -1.30 -18.04 -12.51
N VAL A 109 -1.62 -17.16 -11.56
CA VAL A 109 -0.67 -16.22 -10.95
C VAL A 109 -0.21 -16.80 -9.60
N HIS A 110 0.87 -17.58 -9.65
CA HIS A 110 1.38 -18.34 -8.50
C HIS A 110 2.14 -17.46 -7.50
N ILE A 111 1.40 -16.78 -6.62
CA ILE A 111 1.90 -15.94 -5.53
C ILE A 111 1.64 -16.57 -4.16
N LYS A 112 2.61 -16.45 -3.24
CA LYS A 112 2.41 -16.86 -1.84
C LYS A 112 1.46 -15.90 -1.13
N ARG A 113 1.72 -14.59 -1.25
CA ARG A 113 0.90 -13.51 -0.69
C ARG A 113 0.85 -12.32 -1.66
N PRO A 114 -0.34 -11.77 -1.97
CA PRO A 114 -0.43 -10.56 -2.78
C PRO A 114 0.26 -9.39 -2.09
N SER A 115 0.93 -8.52 -2.86
CA SER A 115 1.31 -7.21 -2.35
C SER A 115 0.07 -6.38 -1.99
N THR A 116 0.26 -5.35 -1.16
CA THR A 116 -0.82 -4.38 -0.89
C THR A 116 -1.33 -3.76 -2.19
N GLY A 117 -0.46 -3.47 -3.16
CA GLY A 117 -0.86 -2.90 -4.45
C GLY A 117 -1.78 -3.82 -5.25
N LEU A 118 -1.43 -5.11 -5.38
CA LEU A 118 -2.27 -6.08 -6.07
C LEU A 118 -3.61 -6.30 -5.34
N LEU A 119 -3.59 -6.30 -4.01
CA LEU A 119 -4.80 -6.35 -3.20
C LEU A 119 -5.72 -5.16 -3.48
N MET A 120 -5.17 -3.93 -3.48
CA MET A 120 -5.96 -2.71 -3.74
C MET A 120 -6.52 -2.70 -5.16
N TYR A 121 -5.73 -3.11 -6.18
CA TYR A 121 -6.25 -3.28 -7.54
C TYR A 121 -7.45 -4.24 -7.55
N THR A 122 -7.31 -5.41 -6.91
CA THR A 122 -8.38 -6.43 -6.87
C THR A 122 -9.64 -5.93 -6.17
N LEU A 123 -9.51 -5.07 -5.16
CA LEU A 123 -10.68 -4.44 -4.52
C LEU A 123 -11.30 -3.37 -5.40
N ALA A 124 -10.47 -2.54 -6.05
CA ALA A 124 -10.94 -1.46 -6.92
C ALA A 124 -11.81 -1.98 -8.08
N THR A 125 -11.57 -3.19 -8.60
CA THR A 125 -12.43 -3.79 -9.65
C THR A 125 -13.88 -4.04 -9.22
N ARG A 126 -14.20 -3.94 -7.92
CA ARG A 126 -15.57 -4.07 -7.40
C ARG A 126 -16.31 -2.75 -7.30
N PHE A 127 -15.60 -1.61 -7.37
CA PHE A 127 -16.16 -0.29 -7.09
C PHE A 127 -15.81 0.76 -8.15
N CYS A 128 -14.98 0.44 -9.14
CA CYS A 128 -14.48 1.39 -10.13
C CYS A 128 -14.72 0.84 -11.53
N ASP A 129 -15.27 1.69 -12.40
CA ASP A 129 -15.49 1.37 -13.82
C ASP A 129 -14.17 1.42 -14.62
N GLU A 130 -13.27 2.31 -14.23
CA GLU A 130 -11.95 2.48 -14.85
C GLU A 130 -10.86 2.60 -13.77
N ILE A 131 -9.73 1.92 -13.97
CA ILE A 131 -8.65 1.85 -12.98
C ILE A 131 -7.32 2.25 -13.60
N HIS A 132 -6.70 3.29 -13.03
CA HIS A 132 -5.38 3.78 -13.41
C HIS A 132 -4.39 3.48 -12.29
N LEU A 133 -3.29 2.82 -12.63
CA LEU A 133 -2.25 2.40 -11.70
C LEU A 133 -1.00 3.26 -11.87
N TYR A 134 -0.51 3.79 -10.74
CA TYR A 134 0.70 4.61 -10.65
C TYR A 134 1.64 4.04 -9.58
N GLY A 135 2.95 4.15 -9.79
CA GLY A 135 3.96 3.68 -8.83
C GLY A 135 4.15 2.15 -8.80
N PHE A 136 3.61 1.42 -9.76
CA PHE A 136 3.82 -0.02 -9.91
C PHE A 136 5.05 -0.27 -10.78
N TRP A 137 6.24 -0.30 -10.16
CA TRP A 137 7.50 -0.60 -10.84
C TRP A 137 8.45 -1.37 -9.91
N PRO A 138 8.38 -2.71 -9.85
CA PRO A 138 9.15 -3.51 -8.90
C PRO A 138 10.54 -3.88 -9.46
N PHE A 139 11.24 -2.90 -10.03
CA PHE A 139 12.56 -3.08 -10.63
C PHE A 139 13.52 -1.98 -10.20
N PRO A 140 14.82 -2.28 -10.06
CA PRO A 140 15.81 -1.30 -9.58
C PRO A 140 16.25 -0.30 -10.66
N LYS A 141 15.81 -0.47 -11.92
CA LYS A 141 16.17 0.39 -13.04
C LYS A 141 14.94 0.71 -13.88
N ASP A 142 14.90 1.89 -14.49
CA ASP A 142 13.89 2.27 -15.48
C ASP A 142 14.20 1.65 -16.85
N LEU A 143 13.33 1.90 -17.85
CA LEU A 143 13.49 1.42 -19.22
C LEU A 143 14.77 1.91 -19.92
N ARG A 144 15.42 2.97 -19.40
CA ARG A 144 16.68 3.53 -19.90
C ARG A 144 17.89 3.08 -19.07
N GLY A 145 17.70 2.16 -18.13
CA GLY A 145 18.75 1.65 -17.26
C GLY A 145 19.13 2.57 -16.09
N LYS A 146 18.44 3.69 -15.89
CA LYS A 146 18.68 4.60 -14.76
C LYS A 146 18.17 3.97 -13.47
N ALA A 147 18.95 4.10 -12.39
CA ALA A 147 18.56 3.57 -11.08
C ALA A 147 17.24 4.18 -10.59
N VAL A 148 16.36 3.32 -10.06
CA VAL A 148 15.06 3.66 -9.48
C VAL A 148 15.01 3.15 -8.04
N LYS A 149 14.59 4.01 -7.11
CA LYS A 149 14.40 3.66 -5.71
C LYS A 149 13.20 2.73 -5.55
N TYR A 150 13.22 1.86 -4.52
CA TYR A 150 12.08 0.99 -4.24
C TYR A 150 10.83 1.76 -3.82
N HIS A 151 10.99 2.71 -2.91
CA HIS A 151 9.96 3.69 -2.62
C HIS A 151 10.38 5.05 -3.17
N TYR A 152 9.41 5.86 -3.58
CA TYR A 152 9.67 7.23 -4.03
C TYR A 152 10.19 8.13 -2.89
N TYR A 153 9.96 7.75 -1.64
CA TYR A 153 10.16 8.59 -0.47
C TYR A 153 11.28 8.18 0.49
N ASP A 154 11.89 7.01 0.33
CA ASP A 154 12.95 6.53 1.23
C ASP A 154 14.09 5.82 0.49
N GLY A 155 15.13 5.45 1.25
CA GLY A 155 16.30 4.71 0.76
C GLY A 155 16.22 3.19 0.96
N LEU A 156 15.04 2.65 1.31
CA LEU A 156 14.90 1.21 1.54
C LEU A 156 15.18 0.44 0.24
N LYS A 157 15.85 -0.70 0.38
CA LYS A 157 16.14 -1.60 -0.73
C LYS A 157 15.27 -2.85 -0.59
N TYR A 158 14.65 -3.26 -1.68
CA TYR A 158 13.89 -4.50 -1.74
C TYR A 158 14.60 -5.52 -2.62
N ARG A 159 14.68 -6.76 -2.15
CA ARG A 159 15.23 -7.88 -2.93
C ARG A 159 14.13 -8.50 -3.79
N TYR A 160 13.80 -7.86 -4.92
CA TYR A 160 12.67 -8.22 -5.79
C TYR A 160 12.65 -9.68 -6.25
N PHE A 161 13.83 -10.29 -6.40
CA PHE A 161 14.03 -11.64 -6.92
C PHE A 161 14.36 -12.67 -5.83
N SER A 162 14.28 -12.29 -4.56
CA SER A 162 14.59 -13.21 -3.45
C SER A 162 13.43 -14.18 -3.20
N ASN A 163 13.73 -15.47 -3.09
CA ASN A 163 12.75 -16.50 -2.72
C ASN A 163 12.25 -16.40 -1.27
N SER A 164 12.94 -15.65 -0.40
CA SER A 164 12.48 -15.40 0.97
C SER A 164 11.42 -14.28 1.05
N SER A 165 11.26 -13.51 -0.03
CA SER A 165 10.23 -12.48 -0.14
C SER A 165 8.84 -13.13 -0.08
N PRO A 166 7.91 -12.63 0.76
CA PRO A 166 6.54 -13.13 0.75
C PRO A 166 5.77 -12.77 -0.53
N HIS A 167 6.29 -11.81 -1.31
CA HIS A 167 5.68 -11.27 -2.53
C HIS A 167 6.48 -11.66 -3.76
N ARG A 168 5.80 -11.82 -4.90
CA ARG A 168 6.45 -11.96 -6.21
C ARG A 168 6.15 -10.73 -7.07
N MET A 169 6.55 -9.55 -6.61
CA MET A 169 6.17 -8.28 -7.25
C MET A 169 6.49 -8.22 -8.76
N PRO A 170 7.63 -8.73 -9.28
CA PRO A 170 7.85 -8.82 -10.72
C PRO A 170 6.78 -9.63 -11.47
N LEU A 171 6.30 -10.74 -10.90
CA LEU A 171 5.20 -11.53 -11.47
C LEU A 171 3.87 -10.77 -11.40
N GLU A 172 3.61 -10.08 -10.29
CA GLU A 172 2.41 -9.24 -10.14
C GLU A 172 2.40 -8.11 -11.18
N PHE A 173 3.53 -7.41 -11.38
CA PHE A 173 3.67 -6.39 -12.41
C PHE A 173 3.45 -6.96 -13.81
N ARG A 174 4.06 -8.10 -14.16
CA ARG A 174 3.85 -8.74 -15.46
C ARG A 174 2.36 -9.04 -15.69
N THR A 175 1.66 -9.49 -14.65
CA THR A 175 0.22 -9.75 -14.71
C THR A 175 -0.57 -8.47 -14.96
N LEU A 176 -0.29 -7.40 -14.20
CA LEU A 176 -0.94 -6.10 -14.39
C LEU A 176 -0.63 -5.49 -15.77
N TYR A 177 0.56 -5.70 -16.30
CA TYR A 177 0.95 -5.26 -17.63
C TYR A 177 0.19 -6.02 -18.73
N VAL A 178 -0.03 -7.32 -18.58
CA VAL A 178 -0.90 -8.09 -19.49
C VAL A 178 -2.34 -7.58 -19.45
N LEU A 179 -2.86 -7.26 -18.26
CA LEU A 179 -4.19 -6.66 -18.10
C LEU A 179 -4.27 -5.27 -18.74
N HIS A 180 -3.20 -4.47 -18.62
CA HIS A 180 -3.08 -3.19 -19.30
C HIS A 180 -3.19 -3.32 -20.81
N ASN A 181 -2.43 -4.25 -21.41
CA ASN A 181 -2.44 -4.48 -22.86
C ASN A 181 -3.79 -5.04 -23.37
N ARG A 182 -4.64 -5.56 -22.47
CA ARG A 182 -6.00 -6.02 -22.78
C ARG A 182 -7.07 -4.95 -22.52
N GLY A 183 -6.68 -3.74 -22.12
CA GLY A 183 -7.60 -2.64 -21.84
C GLY A 183 -8.33 -2.75 -20.49
N ALA A 184 -7.98 -3.70 -19.63
CA ALA A 184 -8.65 -3.90 -18.34
C ALA A 184 -8.22 -2.89 -17.26
N LEU A 185 -7.09 -2.20 -17.47
CA LEU A 185 -6.58 -1.13 -16.61
C LEU A 185 -5.61 -0.23 -17.41
N LYS A 186 -5.32 0.96 -16.90
CA LYS A 186 -4.24 1.81 -17.42
C LYS A 186 -3.04 1.75 -16.48
N LEU A 187 -1.88 1.29 -16.94
CA LEU A 187 -0.67 1.20 -16.13
C LEU A 187 0.32 2.28 -16.55
N THR A 188 0.57 3.24 -15.66
CA THR A 188 1.50 4.35 -15.91
C THR A 188 2.87 4.03 -15.33
N THR A 189 3.86 3.86 -16.21
CA THR A 189 5.27 3.61 -15.84
C THR A 189 6.21 4.75 -16.26
N GLY A 190 5.67 5.85 -16.78
CA GLY A 190 6.41 7.01 -17.28
C GLY A 190 5.94 8.32 -16.65
N LYS A 191 6.46 9.44 -17.16
CA LYS A 191 5.98 10.78 -16.80
C LYS A 191 4.53 10.95 -17.30
N CYS A 192 3.73 11.68 -16.51
CA CYS A 192 2.39 12.12 -16.88
C CYS A 192 2.44 13.43 -17.65
#